data_AF-A0A960DAT3-F1
#
_entry.id   AF-A0A960DAT3-F1
#
_cell.length_a   1.000
_cell.length_b   1.000
_cell.length_c   1.000
_cell.angle_alpha   90.00
_cell.angle_beta   90.00
_cell.angle_gamma   90.00
#
_symmetry.space_group_name_H-M   'P 1'
#
loop_
_entity.id
_entity.type
_entity.pdbx_description
1 polymer ?
#
loop_
_entity_poly.entity_id
_entity_poly.type
_entity_poly.pdbx_seq_one_letter_code
_entity_poly.pdbx_strand_id
1 'polypeptide(L)' 'AMNSALYNQGVANSAMISTVFDGVARHTPEGHAFVAQAREHGFRDAVRRRDEPFGDHGRTTSGV' A
#
# COMPACT_ATOMS: atom_id res chain seq x y z
N ALA A 1 -25.88 11.49 14.80
CA ALA A 1 -24.88 11.63 15.87
C ALA A 1 -23.69 10.65 15.75
N MET A 2 -23.77 9.54 15.00
CA MET A 2 -22.60 8.63 14.88
C MET A 2 -21.45 9.25 14.08
N ASN A 3 -21.75 9.94 12.97
CA ASN A 3 -20.71 10.58 12.15
C ASN A 3 -19.96 11.69 12.90
N SER A 4 -20.64 12.45 13.77
CA SER A 4 -19.96 13.45 14.60
C SER A 4 -18.95 12.81 15.57
N ALA A 5 -19.28 11.66 16.15
CA ALA A 5 -18.32 10.92 16.98
C ALA A 5 -17.12 10.41 16.17
N LEU A 6 -17.33 9.95 14.93
CA LEU A 6 -16.26 9.54 14.01
C LEU A 6 -15.36 10.72 13.61
N TYR A 7 -15.95 11.85 13.20
CA TYR A 7 -15.17 13.01 12.77
C TYR A 7 -14.35 13.63 13.92
N ASN A 8 -14.87 13.59 15.15
CA ASN A 8 -14.14 14.02 16.34
C ASN A 8 -12.92 13.14 16.65
N GLN A 9 -12.78 11.96 16.05
CA GLN A 9 -11.55 11.13 16.15
C GLN A 9 -10.41 11.68 15.27
N GLY A 10 -10.66 12.71 14.45
CA GLY A 10 -9.63 13.34 13.62
C GLY A 10 -9.40 12.65 12.27
N VAL A 11 -10.36 11.86 11.77
CA VAL A 11 -10.24 11.11 10.50
C VAL A 11 -9.89 11.99 9.29
N ALA A 12 -10.25 13.28 9.29
CA ALA A 12 -9.86 14.21 8.24
C ALA A 12 -8.34 14.47 8.21
N ASN A 13 -7.72 14.61 9.38
CA ASN A 13 -6.27 14.79 9.48
C ASN A 13 -5.53 13.51 9.13
N SER A 14 -6.02 12.36 9.59
CA SER A 14 -5.50 11.04 9.20
C SER A 14 -5.54 10.86 7.67
N ALA A 15 -6.66 11.17 7.03
CA ALA A 15 -6.79 11.06 5.57
C ALA A 15 -5.81 11.98 4.83
N MET A 16 -5.65 13.22 5.31
CA MET A 16 -4.71 14.18 4.72
C MET A 16 -3.28 13.65 4.77
N ILE A 17 -2.79 13.25 5.95
CA ILE A 17 -1.41 12.80 6.08
C ILE A 17 -1.17 11.45 5.40
N SER A 18 -2.15 10.53 5.41
CA SER A 18 -2.06 9.27 4.67
C SER A 18 -1.94 9.49 3.16
N THR A 19 -2.61 10.52 2.62
CA THR A 19 -2.49 10.88 1.19
C THR A 19 -1.07 11.38 0.86
N VAL A 20 -0.48 12.17 1.76
CA VAL A 20 0.92 12.59 1.62
C VAL A 20 1.85 11.38 1.66
N PHE A 21 1.65 10.45 2.60
CA PHE A 21 2.48 9.25 2.72
C PHE A 21 2.33 8.31 1.53
N ASP A 22 1.14 8.18 0.93
CA ASP A 22 0.98 7.44 -0.34
C ASP A 22 1.79 8.11 -1.47
N GLY A 23 1.78 9.44 -1.53
CA GLY A 23 2.66 10.20 -2.43
C GLY A 23 4.13 9.88 -2.22
N VAL A 24 4.60 9.89 -0.97
CA VAL A 24 5.99 9.53 -0.63
C VAL A 24 6.30 8.10 -1.03
N ALA A 25 5.45 7.12 -0.68
CA ALA A 25 5.65 5.70 -0.98
C ALA A 25 5.83 5.44 -2.49
N ARG A 26 5.18 6.24 -3.35
CA ARG A 26 5.32 6.14 -4.81
C ARG A 26 6.61 6.78 -5.37
N HIS A 27 7.35 7.55 -4.57
CA HIS A 27 8.54 8.29 -4.99
C HIS A 27 9.80 7.99 -4.17
N THR A 28 9.77 7.02 -3.25
CA THR A 28 11.00 6.53 -2.61
C THR A 28 11.81 5.65 -3.58
N PRO A 29 13.10 5.37 -3.30
CA PRO A 29 13.88 4.42 -4.08
C PRO A 29 13.20 3.05 -4.20
N GLU A 30 12.54 2.57 -3.15
CA GLU A 30 11.82 1.30 -3.13
C GLU A 30 10.60 1.33 -4.06
N GLY A 31 9.82 2.42 -4.04
CA GLY A 31 8.69 2.61 -4.95
C GLY A 31 9.13 2.63 -6.41
N HIS A 32 10.24 3.32 -6.72
CA HIS A 32 10.83 3.32 -8.06
C HIS A 32 11.37 1.95 -8.47
N ALA A 33 12.00 1.21 -7.56
CA ALA A 33 12.46 -0.14 -7.81
C ALA A 33 11.29 -1.09 -8.13
N PHE A 34 10.19 -1.01 -7.38
CA PHE A 34 8.98 -1.77 -7.67
C PHE A 34 8.41 -1.44 -9.06
N VAL A 35 8.34 -0.16 -9.43
CA VAL A 35 7.89 0.26 -10.77
C VAL A 35 8.84 -0.24 -11.86
N ALA A 36 10.16 -0.20 -11.64
CA ALA A 36 11.14 -0.74 -12.60
C ALA A 36 10.90 -2.24 -12.85
N GLN A 37 10.73 -3.02 -11.77
CA GLN A 37 10.42 -4.45 -11.86
C GLN A 37 9.10 -4.73 -12.58
N ALA A 38 8.06 -3.92 -12.29
CA ALA A 38 6.76 -4.05 -12.94
C ALA A 38 6.81 -3.70 -14.45
N ARG A 39 7.69 -2.78 -14.85
CA ARG A 39 7.92 -2.43 -16.27
C ARG A 39 8.71 -3.51 -17.00
N GLU A 40 9.72 -4.08 -16.37
CA GLU A 40 10.62 -5.07 -16.97
C GLU A 40 10.00 -6.46 -17.08
N HIS A 41 9.33 -6.93 -16.01
CA HIS A 41 8.81 -8.30 -15.92
C HIS A 41 7.28 -8.36 -15.89
N GLY A 42 6.61 -7.21 -15.92
CA GLY A 42 5.16 -7.11 -15.79
C GLY A 42 4.71 -6.99 -14.33
N PHE A 43 3.57 -6.33 -14.14
CA PHE A 43 3.04 -6.02 -12.81
C PHE A 43 2.76 -7.27 -11.95
N ARG A 44 2.26 -8.35 -12.57
CA ARG A 44 1.97 -9.60 -11.86
C ARG A 44 3.21 -10.22 -11.22
N ASP A 45 4.34 -10.22 -11.92
CA ASP A 45 5.59 -10.74 -11.36
C ASP A 45 6.17 -9.84 -10.27
N ALA A 46 6.04 -8.51 -10.41
CA ALA A 46 6.44 -7.58 -9.35
C ALA A 46 5.62 -7.80 -8.06
N VAL A 47 4.31 -8.02 -8.18
CA VAL A 47 3.43 -8.37 -7.06
C VAL A 47 3.80 -9.73 -6.45
N ARG A 48 4.07 -10.74 -7.28
CA ARG A 48 4.52 -12.04 -6.80
C ARG A 48 5.82 -11.92 -5.99
N ARG A 49 6.83 -11.23 -6.51
CA ARG A 49 8.10 -11.00 -5.78
C ARG A 49 7.92 -10.24 -4.47
N ARG A 50 6.91 -9.36 -4.39
CA ARG A 50 6.56 -8.64 -3.16
C ARG A 50 5.92 -9.56 -2.12
N ASP A 51 4.96 -10.39 -2.52
CA ASP A 51 4.10 -11.15 -1.58
C ASP A 51 4.61 -12.57 -1.28
N GLU A 52 5.27 -13.23 -2.24
CA GLU A 52 5.76 -14.61 -2.11
C GLU A 52 6.68 -14.83 -0.89
N PRO A 53 7.60 -13.91 -0.53
CA PRO A 53 8.40 -14.03 0.69
C PRO A 53 7.60 -14.02 2.00
N PHE A 54 6.38 -13.46 1.98
CA PHE A 54 5.48 -13.42 3.13
C PHE A 54 4.49 -14.59 3.15
N GLY A 55 4.49 -15.43 2.10
CA GLY A 55 3.68 -16.63 2.02
C GLY A 55 2.20 -16.38 1.70
N ASP A 56 1.81 -15.16 1.34
CA ASP A 56 0.41 -14.75 1.13
C ASP A 56 0.10 -14.27 -0.29
N HIS A 57 0.94 -14.64 -1.26
CA HIS A 57 0.72 -14.26 -2.66
C HIS A 57 -0.65 -14.73 -3.19
N GLY A 58 -1.37 -13.79 -3.80
CA GLY A 58 -2.60 -14.07 -4.54
C GLY A 58 -3.81 -14.28 -3.62
N ARG A 59 -4.31 -15.51 -3.55
CA ARG A 59 -5.49 -15.87 -2.73
C ARG A 59 -5.13 -16.58 -1.43
N THR A 60 -3.83 -16.75 -1.16
CA THR A 60 -3.35 -17.36 0.08
C THR A 60 -3.59 -16.40 1.25
N THR A 61 -3.98 -16.93 2.41
CA THR A 61 -4.27 -16.13 3.61
C THR A 61 -3.00 -15.74 4.34
N SER A 62 -2.93 -14.52 4.89
CA SER A 62 -1.78 -14.03 5.67
C SER A 62 -1.73 -14.53 7.13
N GLY A 63 -2.73 -15.31 7.58
CA GLY A 63 -2.74 -15.92 8.92
C GLY A 63 -3.08 -14.98 10.09
N VAL A 64 -3.74 -13.84 9.80
CA VAL A 64 -4.33 -12.92 10.79
C VAL A 64 -5.80 -13.22 11.07
#